data_AF-A0A0B2UM88-F1
#
_entry.id   AF-A0A0B2UM88-F1
#
_cell.length_a   1.000
_cell.length_b   1.000
_cell.length_c   1.000
_cell.angle_alpha   90.00
_cell.angle_beta   90.00
_cell.angle_gamma   90.00
#
_symmetry.space_group_name_H-M   'P 1'
#
loop_
_entity.id
_entity.type
_entity.pdbx_description
1 polymer ?
#
loop_
_entity_poly.entity_id
_entity_poly.type
_entity_poly.pdbx_seq_one_letter_code
_entity_poly.pdbx_strand_id
1 'polypeptide(L)'
;MIDEDDSWEEAVEEHAAEEIEQPDVVMKSMNDMKIEMLHKILWVFVRVLKKVDRPDINETIDFHILERLKIYAQKKELEDEVLRMILLFRLCTVFGIASRIYIVLADEIECFVECKVLNMVSKHHKIYNACVVSIDAMFRVVDQSYYFSSCTKQRLAVKYAIRKIEEAEIYKAIELDENGMVKCFDDLDNERMRIIPKTVEMFRRHPRYIVESMLRWNECIYPKRTASQKFKGETVYLRECVVRLKTKEQLYKVGKDVEGIKPYRIVKKVQGAVRLYAPWQGKDLVVEGFGESMYQEYFHVNFIPKECVYIGNDYAREIAYMLGFPYRICFHGFSRRMPVNKGIFLEKKNLYVFSNFLHEYCAYMEKNERHAKIMLEFIRWRKMIRVAQRYLAIRKHLGLGM
;
A
#
# COMPACT_ATOMS: atom_id res chain seq x y z
N MET A 1 53.19 -41.90 23.82
CA MET A 1 52.73 -42.21 25.18
C MET A 1 52.26 -40.89 25.76
N ILE A 2 50.96 -40.66 25.67
CA ILE A 2 50.02 -40.56 26.81
C ILE A 2 50.33 -39.30 27.60
N ASP A 3 49.49 -38.28 27.41
CA ASP A 3 49.21 -37.28 28.42
C ASP A 3 47.70 -37.32 28.69
N GLU A 4 47.38 -37.52 29.97
CA GLU A 4 46.07 -37.49 30.60
C GLU A 4 45.70 -36.06 31.03
N ASP A 5 44.39 -35.88 31.22
CA ASP A 5 43.72 -34.90 32.07
C ASP A 5 43.85 -33.40 31.76
N ASP A 6 42.71 -32.78 31.42
CA ASP A 6 42.03 -32.00 32.47
C ASP A 6 40.60 -31.59 32.09
N SER A 7 39.75 -31.91 33.05
CA SER A 7 38.40 -31.43 33.37
C SER A 7 38.10 -29.99 32.92
N TRP A 8 36.95 -29.81 32.26
CA TRP A 8 36.29 -28.50 32.07
C TRP A 8 34.95 -28.45 32.82
N GLU A 9 34.95 -28.93 34.06
CA GLU A 9 33.93 -28.54 35.04
C GLU A 9 34.44 -27.34 35.87
N GLU A 10 33.54 -26.37 36.09
CA GLU A 10 33.64 -25.20 36.97
C GLU A 10 34.37 -23.95 36.46
N ALA A 11 33.59 -22.99 35.93
CA ALA A 11 33.57 -21.60 36.43
C ALA A 11 32.56 -20.76 35.61
N VAL A 12 31.30 -20.71 36.06
CA VAL A 12 30.49 -19.50 35.86
C VAL A 12 29.75 -19.24 37.17
N GLU A 13 30.23 -18.22 37.85
CA GLU A 13 29.82 -17.72 39.15
C GLU A 13 28.32 -17.36 39.20
N GLU A 14 27.71 -17.70 40.32
CA GLU A 14 26.46 -17.13 40.81
C GLU A 14 26.59 -15.61 40.96
N HIS A 15 26.12 -14.87 39.96
CA HIS A 15 25.66 -13.50 40.17
C HIS A 15 24.13 -13.49 40.11
N ALA A 16 23.54 -13.59 41.29
CA ALA A 16 22.19 -13.13 41.57
C ALA A 16 22.13 -11.62 41.26
N ALA A 17 21.78 -11.28 40.03
CA ALA A 17 21.29 -9.97 39.65
C ALA A 17 19.78 -10.09 39.49
N GLU A 18 19.07 -9.33 40.30
CA GLU A 18 17.63 -9.12 40.24
C GLU A 18 17.18 -8.97 38.77
N GLU A 19 16.49 -9.99 38.25
CA GLU A 19 15.74 -9.87 37.01
C GLU A 19 14.61 -8.88 37.27
N ILE A 20 14.87 -7.61 36.96
CA ILE A 20 13.82 -6.66 36.69
C ILE A 20 13.04 -7.23 35.51
N GLU A 21 11.85 -7.78 35.78
CA GLU A 21 10.85 -8.11 34.77
C GLU A 21 10.64 -6.85 33.91
N GLN A 22 11.35 -6.77 32.80
CA GLN A 22 11.00 -5.83 31.76
C GLN A 22 9.70 -6.37 31.16
N PRO A 23 8.60 -5.61 31.17
CA PRO A 23 7.36 -6.09 30.59
C PRO A 23 7.62 -6.44 29.13
N ASP A 24 7.34 -7.69 28.75
CA ASP A 24 7.38 -8.15 27.38
C ASP A 24 6.55 -7.20 26.51
N VAL A 25 7.22 -6.28 25.81
CA VAL A 25 6.57 -5.43 24.84
C VAL A 25 6.27 -6.30 23.64
N VAL A 26 5.11 -6.96 23.66
CA VAL A 26 4.58 -7.75 22.56
C VAL A 26 4.54 -6.86 21.32
N MET A 27 5.49 -7.04 20.41
CA MET A 27 5.51 -6.32 19.14
C MET A 27 4.30 -6.74 18.32
N LYS A 28 3.25 -5.90 18.30
CA LYS A 28 2.08 -6.08 17.43
C LYS A 28 2.53 -6.31 15.99
N SER A 29 1.94 -7.29 15.32
CA SER A 29 2.26 -7.53 13.92
C SER A 29 1.79 -6.35 13.06
N MET A 30 2.42 -6.14 11.90
CA MET A 30 1.99 -5.11 10.95
C MET A 30 0.54 -5.31 10.49
N ASN A 31 0.03 -6.55 10.51
CA ASN A 31 -1.36 -6.83 10.17
C ASN A 31 -2.31 -6.43 11.29
N ASP A 32 -1.94 -6.66 12.56
CA ASP A 32 -2.74 -6.24 13.71
C ASP A 32 -2.87 -4.72 13.74
N MET A 33 -1.76 -4.01 13.49
CA MET A 33 -1.79 -2.54 13.38
C MET A 33 -2.72 -2.06 12.27
N LYS A 34 -2.75 -2.73 11.10
CA LYS A 34 -3.67 -2.38 10.00
C LYS A 34 -5.12 -2.58 10.40
N ILE A 35 -5.44 -3.70 11.05
CA ILE A 35 -6.80 -4.03 11.50
C ILE A 35 -7.24 -3.02 12.58
N GLU A 36 -6.37 -2.72 13.53
CA GLU A 36 -6.64 -1.75 14.60
C GLU A 36 -6.94 -0.36 14.01
N MET A 37 -6.11 0.14 13.10
CA MET A 37 -6.34 1.44 12.45
C MET A 37 -7.64 1.46 11.64
N LEU A 38 -7.94 0.39 10.91
CA LEU A 38 -9.19 0.26 10.17
C LEU A 38 -10.40 0.29 11.10
N HIS A 39 -10.34 -0.45 12.21
CA HIS A 39 -11.41 -0.47 13.20
C HIS A 39 -11.64 0.91 13.84
N LYS A 40 -10.57 1.61 14.27
CA LYS A 40 -10.66 2.96 14.84
C LYS A 40 -11.31 3.95 13.87
N ILE A 41 -10.89 3.96 12.61
CA ILE A 41 -11.46 4.86 11.59
C ILE A 41 -12.93 4.50 11.31
N LEU A 42 -13.25 3.22 11.12
CA LEU A 42 -14.63 2.78 10.87
C LEU A 42 -15.57 3.08 12.04
N TRP A 43 -15.10 2.96 13.27
CA TRP A 43 -15.88 3.26 14.47
C TRP A 43 -16.38 4.71 14.49
N VAL A 44 -15.52 5.67 14.11
CA VAL A 44 -15.90 7.08 13.95
C VAL A 44 -16.77 7.26 12.70
N PHE A 45 -16.35 6.67 11.57
CA PHE A 45 -17.01 6.83 10.29
C PHE A 45 -18.49 6.40 10.34
N VAL A 46 -18.79 5.24 10.92
CA VAL A 46 -20.17 4.74 11.09
C VAL A 46 -21.02 5.69 11.94
N ARG A 47 -20.44 6.34 12.95
CA ARG A 47 -21.14 7.32 13.79
C ARG A 47 -21.39 8.63 13.06
N VAL A 48 -20.42 9.06 12.26
CA VAL A 48 -20.55 10.21 11.36
C VAL A 48 -21.65 9.96 10.31
N LEU A 49 -21.93 8.73 9.92
CA LEU A 49 -23.03 8.44 8.99
C LEU A 49 -24.43 8.49 9.63
N LYS A 50 -24.54 8.52 10.97
CA LYS A 50 -25.85 8.59 11.62
C LYS A 50 -26.53 9.93 11.31
N LYS A 51 -27.84 9.87 11.10
CA LYS A 51 -28.68 11.07 10.95
C LYS A 51 -28.75 11.79 12.29
N VAL A 52 -28.81 13.11 12.23
CA VAL A 52 -28.91 14.00 13.38
C VAL A 52 -30.08 14.94 13.14
N ASP A 53 -30.92 15.13 14.15
CA ASP A 53 -32.03 16.06 14.08
C ASP A 53 -31.50 17.49 14.00
N ARG A 54 -32.04 18.27 13.07
CA ARG A 54 -31.70 19.67 12.92
C ARG A 54 -32.31 20.47 14.08
N PRO A 55 -31.53 21.07 14.99
CA PRO A 55 -32.07 21.94 16.03
C PRO A 55 -32.78 23.15 15.42
N ASP A 56 -33.84 23.60 16.09
CA ASP A 56 -34.55 24.82 15.74
C ASP A 56 -33.69 26.04 16.11
N ILE A 57 -32.93 26.53 15.13
CA ILE A 57 -32.08 27.71 15.21
C ILE A 57 -32.57 28.61 14.07
N ASN A 58 -33.37 29.62 14.44
CA ASN A 58 -34.10 30.49 13.51
C ASN A 58 -33.22 31.53 12.80
N GLU A 59 -31.92 31.55 13.07
CA GLU A 59 -30.99 32.52 12.51
C GLU A 59 -30.26 31.95 11.28
N THR A 60 -30.56 32.49 10.11
CA THR A 60 -29.96 32.09 8.83
C THR A 60 -28.61 32.76 8.54
N ILE A 61 -28.21 33.80 9.30
CA ILE A 61 -27.00 34.62 9.03
C ILE A 61 -26.26 35.03 10.33
N ASP A 62 -26.22 34.18 11.35
CA ASP A 62 -25.58 34.56 12.62
C ASP A 62 -24.08 34.25 12.63
N PHE A 63 -23.24 35.26 12.93
CA PHE A 63 -21.81 35.09 13.29
C PHE A 63 -21.61 34.06 14.41
N HIS A 64 -22.67 33.79 15.18
CA HIS A 64 -22.68 32.91 16.33
C HIS A 64 -23.23 31.50 16.04
N ILE A 65 -23.60 31.16 14.80
CA ILE A 65 -24.18 29.84 14.50
C ILE A 65 -23.27 28.70 14.98
N LEU A 66 -21.96 28.82 14.77
CA LEU A 66 -21.00 27.82 15.23
C LEU A 66 -20.97 27.70 16.76
N GLU A 67 -21.04 28.81 17.49
CA GLU A 67 -21.09 28.80 18.95
C GLU A 67 -22.40 28.21 19.47
N ARG A 68 -23.54 28.52 18.84
CA ARG A 68 -24.82 27.90 19.20
C ARG A 68 -24.81 26.39 18.96
N LEU A 69 -24.21 25.93 17.86
CA LEU A 69 -24.05 24.49 17.59
C LEU A 69 -23.13 23.82 18.61
N LYS A 70 -22.04 24.48 19.05
CA LYS A 70 -21.17 23.98 20.13
C LYS A 70 -21.94 23.88 21.45
N ILE A 71 -22.67 24.92 21.84
CA ILE A 71 -23.50 24.92 23.05
C ILE A 71 -24.56 23.81 22.97
N TYR A 72 -25.20 23.63 21.82
CA TYR A 72 -26.17 22.56 21.62
C TYR A 72 -25.53 21.17 21.78
N ALA A 73 -24.36 20.94 21.17
CA ALA A 73 -23.64 19.68 21.29
C ALA A 73 -23.18 19.40 22.73
N GLN A 74 -22.82 20.45 23.49
CA GLN A 74 -22.48 20.35 24.92
C GLN A 74 -23.69 20.01 25.80
N LYS A 75 -24.87 20.55 25.48
CA LYS A 75 -26.10 20.32 26.26
C LYS A 75 -26.68 18.91 26.13
N LYS A 76 -26.30 18.13 25.11
CA LYS A 76 -26.87 16.80 24.84
C LYS A 76 -26.47 15.68 25.82
N GLU A 77 -25.90 16.02 26.99
CA GLU A 77 -25.45 15.09 28.04
C GLU A 77 -24.66 13.89 27.50
N LEU A 78 -23.87 14.11 26.45
CA LEU A 78 -22.96 13.10 25.94
C LEU A 78 -21.72 13.05 26.83
N GLU A 79 -21.53 11.92 27.50
CA GLU A 79 -20.38 11.65 28.38
C GLU A 79 -19.05 11.69 27.60
N ASP A 80 -19.06 11.22 26.36
CA ASP A 80 -17.87 11.10 25.51
C ASP A 80 -17.64 12.36 24.64
N GLU A 81 -16.47 12.97 24.80
CA GLU A 81 -16.04 14.13 24.01
C GLU A 81 -15.97 13.84 22.51
N VAL A 82 -15.59 12.62 22.12
CA VAL A 82 -15.55 12.20 20.72
C VAL A 82 -16.95 12.22 20.11
N LEU A 83 -17.96 11.74 20.84
CA LEU A 83 -19.35 11.79 20.40
C LEU A 83 -19.85 13.23 20.27
N ARG A 84 -19.44 14.14 21.17
CA ARG A 84 -19.75 15.57 21.04
C ARG A 84 -19.13 16.19 19.79
N MET A 85 -17.89 15.86 19.46
CA MET A 85 -17.23 16.35 18.25
C MET A 85 -17.85 15.79 16.97
N ILE A 86 -18.24 14.51 16.97
CA ILE A 86 -18.99 13.90 15.87
C ILE A 86 -20.34 14.62 15.69
N LEU A 87 -21.08 14.85 16.77
CA LEU A 87 -22.35 15.58 16.73
C LEU A 87 -22.16 16.99 16.18
N LEU A 88 -21.16 17.74 16.65
CA LEU A 88 -20.84 19.07 16.16
C LEU A 88 -20.52 19.07 14.66
N PHE A 89 -19.68 18.15 14.19
CA PHE A 89 -19.37 18.00 12.78
C PHE A 89 -20.66 17.77 11.95
N ARG A 90 -21.54 16.88 12.41
CA ARG A 90 -22.81 16.60 11.74
C ARG A 90 -23.74 17.79 11.70
N LEU A 91 -23.88 18.51 12.81
CA LEU A 91 -24.66 19.74 12.84
C LEU A 91 -24.10 20.75 11.84
N CYS A 92 -22.78 20.97 11.80
CA CYS A 92 -22.17 21.84 10.78
C CYS A 92 -22.55 21.40 9.35
N THR A 93 -22.47 20.10 9.04
CA THR A 93 -22.86 19.60 7.71
C THR A 93 -24.34 19.82 7.39
N VAL A 94 -25.24 19.64 8.36
CA VAL A 94 -26.70 19.84 8.20
C VAL A 94 -27.05 21.32 7.97
N PHE A 95 -26.28 22.23 8.57
CA PHE A 95 -26.43 23.67 8.38
C PHE A 95 -25.64 24.21 7.17
N GLY A 96 -25.05 23.34 6.34
CA GLY A 96 -24.29 23.74 5.14
C GLY A 96 -22.97 24.46 5.47
N ILE A 97 -22.47 24.35 6.70
CA ILE A 97 -21.19 24.91 7.11
C ILE A 97 -20.11 23.93 6.69
N ALA A 98 -19.19 24.38 5.82
CA ALA A 98 -18.06 23.56 5.43
C ALA A 98 -17.22 23.20 6.66
N SER A 99 -17.21 21.91 7.00
CA SER A 99 -16.52 21.37 8.17
C SER A 99 -15.72 20.12 7.82
N ARG A 100 -14.75 19.82 8.66
CA ARG A 100 -13.94 18.61 8.61
C ARG A 100 -13.63 18.16 10.02
N ILE A 101 -13.96 16.91 10.33
CA ILE A 101 -13.59 16.28 11.59
C ILE A 101 -12.25 15.57 11.42
N TYR A 102 -11.40 15.70 12.42
CA TYR A 102 -10.09 15.07 12.50
C TYR A 102 -10.13 14.04 13.63
N ILE A 103 -9.49 12.90 13.38
CA ILE A 103 -9.44 11.72 14.23
C ILE A 103 -7.97 11.46 14.55
N VAL A 104 -7.61 11.58 15.82
CA VAL A 104 -6.29 11.25 16.33
C VAL A 104 -6.29 9.78 16.71
N LEU A 105 -5.48 8.99 16.02
CA LEU A 105 -5.42 7.53 16.17
C LEU A 105 -4.42 7.13 17.26
N ALA A 106 -4.53 7.73 18.44
CA ALA A 106 -3.78 7.31 19.63
C ALA A 106 -4.42 6.05 20.24
N ASP A 107 -3.96 5.62 21.42
CA ASP A 107 -4.56 4.47 22.12
C ASP A 107 -6.04 4.75 22.43
N GLU A 108 -6.31 5.94 22.98
CA GLU A 108 -7.64 6.55 23.04
C GLU A 108 -7.85 7.47 21.83
N ILE A 109 -9.04 7.41 21.23
CA ILE A 109 -9.37 8.25 20.09
C ILE A 109 -9.65 9.66 20.60
N GLU A 110 -8.92 10.66 20.10
CA GLU A 110 -9.32 12.07 20.24
C GLU A 110 -9.90 12.57 18.92
N CYS A 111 -10.85 13.51 18.97
CA CYS A 111 -11.39 14.15 17.77
C CYS A 111 -11.42 15.67 17.93
N PHE A 112 -11.31 16.39 16.83
CA PHE A 112 -11.54 17.83 16.77
C PHE A 112 -12.15 18.22 15.42
N VAL A 113 -12.79 19.39 15.34
CA VAL A 113 -13.45 19.86 14.12
C VAL A 113 -12.87 21.20 13.71
N GLU A 114 -12.51 21.33 12.42
CA GLU A 114 -12.27 22.63 11.81
C GLU A 114 -13.48 22.99 10.93
N CYS A 115 -13.93 24.24 11.00
CA CYS A 115 -15.03 24.76 10.19
C CYS A 115 -14.59 26.04 9.47
N LYS A 116 -15.14 26.28 8.27
CA LYS A 116 -14.98 27.54 7.54
C LYS A 116 -16.25 28.38 7.65
N VAL A 117 -16.13 29.56 8.25
CA VAL A 117 -17.22 30.54 8.39
C VAL A 117 -16.70 31.87 7.87
N LEU A 118 -17.46 32.54 6.98
CA LEU A 118 -17.07 33.82 6.37
C LEU A 118 -15.64 33.83 5.77
N ASN A 119 -15.28 32.75 5.07
CA ASN A 119 -13.94 32.51 4.53
C ASN A 119 -12.80 32.37 5.54
N MET A 120 -13.08 32.37 6.84
CA MET A 120 -12.10 32.09 7.89
C MET A 120 -12.23 30.65 8.36
N VAL A 121 -11.11 29.92 8.42
CA VAL A 121 -11.05 28.56 8.97
C VAL A 121 -10.65 28.65 10.44
N SER A 122 -11.42 28.02 11.33
CA SER A 122 -10.98 27.78 12.71
C SER A 122 -9.84 26.77 12.70
N LYS A 123 -8.60 27.24 12.79
CA LYS A 123 -7.40 26.41 12.68
C LYS A 123 -7.08 25.74 14.01
N HIS A 124 -6.83 24.44 13.96
CA HIS A 124 -6.29 23.69 15.08
C HIS A 124 -4.75 23.74 15.05
N HIS A 125 -4.12 23.81 16.22
CA HIS A 125 -2.67 24.00 16.35
C HIS A 125 -1.94 22.92 17.16
N LYS A 126 -2.65 22.01 17.85
CA LYS A 126 -2.01 20.94 18.63
C LYS A 126 -1.34 19.95 17.67
N ILE A 127 -0.17 19.47 18.08
CA ILE A 127 0.55 18.39 17.42
C ILE A 127 0.44 17.16 18.32
N TYR A 128 0.13 16.01 17.73
CA TYR A 128 -0.16 14.75 18.41
C TYR A 128 0.95 13.73 18.19
N ASN A 129 1.18 12.87 19.17
CA ASN A 129 2.12 11.74 19.04
C ASN A 129 1.47 10.49 18.41
N ALA A 130 0.52 10.69 17.50
CA ALA A 130 -0.23 9.63 16.83
C ALA A 130 -0.60 10.05 15.41
N CYS A 131 -0.95 9.11 14.54
CA CYS A 131 -1.41 9.45 13.19
C CYS A 131 -2.76 10.17 13.26
N VAL A 132 -3.00 11.09 12.31
CA VAL A 132 -4.21 11.88 12.26
C VAL A 132 -4.86 11.71 10.90
N VAL A 133 -6.15 11.41 10.89
CA VAL A 133 -6.97 11.24 9.69
C VAL A 133 -8.12 12.22 9.75
N SER A 134 -8.59 12.74 8.63
CA SER A 134 -9.80 13.56 8.59
C SER A 134 -10.92 12.95 7.78
N ILE A 135 -12.16 13.27 8.14
CA ILE A 135 -13.36 13.05 7.35
C ILE A 135 -13.96 14.43 7.04
N ASP A 136 -14.16 14.74 5.76
CA ASP A 136 -14.82 15.99 5.35
C ASP A 136 -16.33 15.82 5.19
N ALA A 137 -17.05 16.92 4.88
CA ALA A 137 -18.49 16.91 4.66
C ALA A 137 -18.96 15.97 3.53
N MET A 138 -18.06 15.57 2.63
CA MET A 138 -18.30 14.60 1.56
C MET A 138 -17.92 13.16 1.98
N PHE A 139 -17.62 12.97 3.25
CA PHE A 139 -17.17 11.71 3.84
C PHE A 139 -15.88 11.16 3.21
N ARG A 140 -15.05 12.02 2.59
CA ARG A 140 -13.73 11.62 2.10
C ARG A 140 -12.79 11.48 3.28
N VAL A 141 -12.04 10.38 3.32
CA VAL A 141 -11.09 10.09 4.39
C VAL A 141 -9.67 10.42 3.91
N VAL A 142 -8.96 11.30 4.61
CA VAL A 142 -7.64 11.80 4.17
C VAL A 142 -6.59 11.67 5.29
N ASP A 143 -5.36 11.25 4.94
CA ASP A 143 -4.21 11.24 5.87
C ASP A 143 -3.72 12.66 6.13
N GLN A 144 -3.95 13.15 7.35
CA GLN A 144 -3.57 14.48 7.83
C GLN A 144 -2.37 14.45 8.79
N SER A 145 -1.74 13.27 8.94
CA SER A 145 -0.66 13.05 9.91
C SER A 145 0.53 13.97 9.65
N TYR A 146 0.74 14.44 8.41
CA TYR A 146 1.83 15.36 8.13
C TYR A 146 1.71 16.70 8.90
N TYR A 147 0.50 17.22 9.07
CA TYR A 147 0.28 18.51 9.72
C TYR A 147 0.16 18.41 11.24
N PHE A 148 -0.51 17.35 11.69
CA PHE A 148 -0.93 17.22 13.09
C PHE A 148 -0.17 16.13 13.84
N SER A 149 0.77 15.41 13.22
CA SER A 149 1.50 14.33 13.90
C SER A 149 3.00 14.58 14.01
N SER A 150 3.53 14.35 15.21
CA SER A 150 4.95 14.21 15.48
C SER A 150 5.48 12.79 15.26
N CYS A 151 4.62 11.80 14.94
CA CYS A 151 4.98 10.39 14.78
C CYS A 151 4.38 9.77 13.51
N THR A 152 5.20 9.09 12.71
CA THR A 152 4.74 8.44 11.46
C THR A 152 4.84 6.91 11.49
N LYS A 153 5.09 6.31 12.66
CA LYS A 153 5.29 4.86 12.82
C LYS A 153 4.12 4.05 12.24
N GLN A 154 2.89 4.48 12.47
CA GLN A 154 1.67 3.77 12.03
C GLN A 154 1.13 4.25 10.67
N ARG A 155 1.83 5.15 9.99
CA ARG A 155 1.32 5.79 8.75
C ARG A 155 1.02 4.80 7.63
N LEU A 156 1.79 3.71 7.52
CA LEU A 156 1.53 2.65 6.53
C LEU A 156 0.23 1.90 6.82
N ALA A 157 -0.06 1.63 8.10
CA ALA A 157 -1.30 1.01 8.52
C ALA A 157 -2.51 1.93 8.26
N VAL A 158 -2.36 3.23 8.54
CA VAL A 158 -3.37 4.24 8.24
C VAL A 158 -3.66 4.33 6.73
N LYS A 159 -2.62 4.41 5.89
CA LYS A 159 -2.79 4.42 4.43
C LYS A 159 -3.50 3.18 3.91
N TYR A 160 -3.21 2.02 4.50
CA TYR A 160 -3.92 0.79 4.17
C TYR A 160 -5.41 0.89 4.52
N ALA A 161 -5.74 1.38 5.71
CA ALA A 161 -7.12 1.53 6.17
C ALA A 161 -7.91 2.52 5.31
N ILE A 162 -7.34 3.70 5.00
CA ILE A 162 -7.95 4.69 4.11
C ILE A 162 -8.28 4.08 2.75
N ARG A 163 -7.30 3.43 2.12
CA ARG A 163 -7.51 2.76 0.82
C ARG A 163 -8.63 1.73 0.87
N LYS A 164 -8.75 0.96 1.97
CA LYS A 164 -9.82 -0.03 2.13
C LYS A 164 -11.20 0.60 2.27
N ILE A 165 -11.30 1.75 2.91
CA ILE A 165 -12.55 2.52 3.00
C ILE A 165 -12.91 3.10 1.63
N GLU A 166 -11.93 3.63 0.88
CA GLU A 166 -12.12 4.14 -0.48
C GLU A 166 -12.60 3.05 -1.44
N GLU A 167 -11.96 1.87 -1.41
CA GLU A 167 -12.34 0.69 -2.22
C GLU A 167 -13.76 0.19 -1.92
N ALA A 168 -14.27 0.42 -0.71
CA ALA A 168 -15.62 -0.01 -0.31
C ALA A 168 -16.74 0.95 -0.76
N GLU A 169 -16.40 2.11 -1.35
CA GLU A 169 -17.33 3.10 -1.93
C GLU A 169 -18.48 3.54 -0.99
N ILE A 170 -18.27 3.46 0.32
CA ILE A 170 -19.32 3.66 1.35
C ILE A 170 -19.98 5.05 1.26
N TYR A 171 -19.27 6.04 0.69
CA TYR A 171 -19.71 7.44 0.56
C TYR A 171 -20.60 7.72 -0.67
N LYS A 172 -20.64 6.83 -1.69
CA LYS A 172 -21.40 7.08 -2.94
C LYS A 172 -22.92 7.01 -2.77
N ALA A 173 -23.42 6.57 -1.62
CA ALA A 173 -24.84 6.45 -1.34
C ALA A 173 -25.49 7.73 -0.77
N ILE A 174 -24.75 8.85 -0.69
CA ILE A 174 -25.21 10.08 -0.02
C ILE A 174 -25.31 11.19 -1.07
N GLU A 175 -26.54 11.55 -1.43
CA GLU A 175 -26.83 12.73 -2.27
C GLU A 175 -26.35 14.00 -1.53
N LEU A 176 -25.33 14.65 -2.06
CA LEU A 176 -24.76 15.89 -1.52
C LEU A 176 -24.75 16.94 -2.64
N ASP A 177 -25.10 18.18 -2.33
CA ASP A 177 -25.08 19.30 -3.28
C ASP A 177 -23.62 19.64 -3.66
N GLU A 178 -23.23 19.30 -4.90
CA GLU A 178 -21.86 18.84 -5.21
C GLU A 178 -20.80 19.94 -5.38
N ASN A 179 -21.15 21.23 -5.48
CA ASN A 179 -20.20 22.19 -6.07
C ASN A 179 -19.55 23.19 -5.09
N GLY A 180 -20.09 23.38 -3.88
CA GLY A 180 -19.59 24.39 -2.93
C GLY A 180 -18.66 23.87 -1.83
N MET A 181 -19.02 22.75 -1.19
CA MET A 181 -18.31 22.26 0.00
C MET A 181 -17.01 21.50 -0.31
N VAL A 182 -16.91 20.86 -1.48
CA VAL A 182 -15.78 20.01 -1.88
C VAL A 182 -14.44 20.75 -1.88
N LYS A 183 -14.41 21.98 -2.43
CA LYS A 183 -13.16 22.72 -2.64
C LYS A 183 -12.60 23.39 -1.38
N CYS A 184 -13.45 23.61 -0.37
CA CYS A 184 -13.12 24.42 0.80
C CYS A 184 -11.85 23.97 1.52
N PHE A 185 -11.73 22.67 1.79
CA PHE A 185 -10.57 22.14 2.51
C PHE A 185 -9.45 21.65 1.60
N ASP A 186 -9.73 21.36 0.34
CA ASP A 186 -8.68 21.05 -0.64
C ASP A 186 -7.79 22.29 -0.85
N ASP A 187 -8.38 23.48 -0.90
CA ASP A 187 -7.65 24.75 -0.94
C ASP A 187 -6.81 24.98 0.33
N LEU A 188 -7.37 24.69 1.51
CA LEU A 188 -6.66 24.78 2.79
C LEU A 188 -5.47 23.82 2.84
N ASP A 189 -5.65 22.58 2.43
CA ASP A 189 -4.59 21.57 2.39
C ASP A 189 -3.51 21.99 1.39
N ASN A 190 -3.89 22.53 0.24
CA ASN A 190 -2.96 23.08 -0.75
C ASN A 190 -2.17 24.28 -0.20
N GLU A 191 -2.82 25.17 0.55
CA GLU A 191 -2.16 26.30 1.23
C GLU A 191 -1.13 25.78 2.25
N ARG A 192 -1.54 24.86 3.14
CA ARG A 192 -0.66 24.21 4.13
C ARG A 192 0.52 23.50 3.46
N MET A 193 0.29 22.82 2.34
CA MET A 193 1.33 22.13 1.55
C MET A 193 2.35 23.06 0.87
N ARG A 194 2.01 24.34 0.66
CA ARG A 194 2.92 25.34 0.09
C ARG A 194 3.86 25.93 1.15
N ILE A 195 3.55 25.78 2.42
CA ILE A 195 4.39 26.28 3.51
C ILE A 195 5.67 25.45 3.58
N ILE A 196 6.82 26.12 3.46
CA ILE A 196 8.11 25.46 3.58
C ILE A 196 8.36 25.04 5.03
N PRO A 197 8.80 23.79 5.27
CA PRO A 197 9.24 23.33 6.58
C PRO A 197 10.23 24.27 7.26
N LYS A 198 10.02 24.46 8.56
CA LYS A 198 10.95 25.22 9.41
C LYS A 198 12.06 24.37 10.01
N THR A 199 11.94 23.04 9.93
CA THR A 199 12.90 22.09 10.54
C THR A 199 13.27 20.97 9.57
N VAL A 200 14.46 20.41 9.75
CA VAL A 200 14.96 19.27 8.95
C VAL A 200 14.07 18.04 9.12
N GLU A 201 13.54 17.81 10.32
CA GLU A 201 12.64 16.68 10.59
C GLU A 201 11.32 16.81 9.81
N MET A 202 10.78 18.02 9.70
CA MET A 202 9.61 18.27 8.86
C MET A 202 9.93 18.03 7.38
N PHE A 203 11.09 18.47 6.86
CA PHE A 203 11.52 18.14 5.49
C PHE A 203 11.61 16.63 5.24
N ARG A 204 12.06 15.85 6.23
CA ARG A 204 12.19 14.38 6.13
C ARG A 204 10.87 13.73 5.77
N ARG A 205 9.77 14.26 6.32
CA ARG A 205 8.41 13.72 6.19
C ARG A 205 7.54 14.49 5.19
N HIS A 206 7.97 15.68 4.75
CA HIS A 206 7.18 16.53 3.84
C HIS A 206 6.96 15.84 2.49
N PRO A 207 5.72 15.76 1.99
CA PRO A 207 5.44 15.07 0.73
C PRO A 207 5.89 15.79 -0.54
N ARG A 208 6.21 17.10 -0.48
CA ARG A 208 6.43 17.97 -1.64
C ARG A 208 7.83 18.56 -1.65
N TYR A 209 8.37 18.99 -0.51
CA TYR A 209 9.69 19.62 -0.46
C TYR A 209 10.77 18.68 0.10
N ILE A 210 12.00 18.92 -0.34
CA ILE A 210 13.23 18.28 0.12
C ILE A 210 14.41 19.25 -0.05
N VAL A 211 15.44 19.11 0.79
CA VAL A 211 16.70 19.84 0.65
C VAL A 211 17.81 18.94 0.13
N GLU A 212 18.81 19.50 -0.53
CA GLU A 212 19.86 18.75 -1.22
C GLU A 212 20.66 17.83 -0.30
N SER A 213 20.94 18.26 0.95
CA SER A 213 21.64 17.46 1.95
C SER A 213 20.90 16.17 2.36
N MET A 214 19.59 16.10 2.10
CA MET A 214 18.74 14.95 2.46
C MET A 214 18.60 13.92 1.34
N LEU A 215 19.18 14.18 0.16
CA LEU A 215 19.18 13.23 -0.93
C LEU A 215 19.99 12.00 -0.55
N ARG A 216 19.47 10.83 -0.92
CA ARG A 216 20.23 9.59 -0.77
C ARG A 216 21.44 9.62 -1.70
N TRP A 217 22.45 8.80 -1.39
CA TRP A 217 23.65 8.66 -2.21
C TRP A 217 23.34 8.32 -3.69
N ASN A 218 22.25 7.61 -3.93
CA ASN A 218 21.74 7.23 -5.25
C ASN A 218 20.61 8.14 -5.78
N GLU A 219 20.46 9.36 -5.27
CA GLU A 219 19.47 10.33 -5.71
C GLU A 219 20.15 11.63 -6.18
N CYS A 220 19.53 12.30 -7.14
CA CYS A 220 19.94 13.61 -7.61
C CYS A 220 18.72 14.49 -7.90
N ILE A 221 18.94 15.79 -8.12
CA ILE A 221 17.90 16.72 -8.57
C ILE A 221 17.99 16.90 -10.08
N TYR A 222 16.86 16.75 -10.77
CA TYR A 222 16.71 17.08 -12.17
C TYR A 222 15.28 17.56 -12.49
N PRO A 223 15.10 18.68 -13.21
CA PRO A 223 16.13 19.64 -13.61
C PRO A 223 16.64 20.46 -12.39
N LYS A 224 17.92 20.83 -12.38
CA LYS A 224 18.51 21.63 -11.27
C LYS A 224 17.99 23.07 -11.17
N ARG A 225 17.18 23.53 -12.14
CA ARG A 225 16.78 24.93 -12.27
C ARG A 225 15.60 25.33 -11.36
N THR A 226 14.80 24.38 -10.88
CA THR A 226 13.53 24.65 -10.18
C THR A 226 13.69 24.93 -8.68
N ALA A 227 14.73 25.69 -8.31
CA ALA A 227 14.96 26.11 -6.93
C ALA A 227 13.85 27.06 -6.49
N SER A 228 13.00 26.63 -5.55
CA SER A 228 11.85 27.45 -5.14
C SER A 228 12.26 28.50 -4.11
N GLN A 229 13.00 28.11 -3.07
CA GLN A 229 13.40 28.96 -1.93
C GLN A 229 14.64 28.37 -1.25
N LYS A 230 15.22 29.08 -0.26
CA LYS A 230 16.35 28.58 0.55
C LYS A 230 15.92 28.29 1.99
N PHE A 231 16.48 27.24 2.58
CA PHE A 231 16.34 26.87 3.99
C PHE A 231 17.74 26.74 4.60
N LYS A 232 18.07 27.61 5.58
CA LYS A 232 19.40 27.64 6.22
C LYS A 232 20.58 27.64 5.23
N GLY A 233 20.44 28.37 4.12
CA GLY A 233 21.45 28.44 3.06
C GLY A 233 21.38 27.32 2.01
N GLU A 234 20.66 26.22 2.28
CA GLU A 234 20.43 25.14 1.31
C GLU A 234 19.25 25.45 0.39
N THR A 235 19.33 24.99 -0.86
CA THR A 235 18.23 25.13 -1.81
C THR A 235 17.15 24.08 -1.54
N VAL A 236 15.90 24.54 -1.46
CA VAL A 236 14.72 23.69 -1.34
C VAL A 236 14.22 23.33 -2.74
N TYR A 237 14.08 22.03 -2.99
CA TYR A 237 13.58 21.48 -4.23
C TYR A 237 12.24 20.77 -4.02
N LEU A 238 11.50 20.62 -5.10
CA LEU A 238 10.32 19.74 -5.13
C LEU A 238 10.79 18.28 -5.22
N ARG A 239 10.11 17.38 -4.49
CA ARG A 239 10.40 15.94 -4.48
C ARG A 239 10.17 15.29 -5.84
N GLU A 240 9.31 15.86 -6.67
CA GLU A 240 9.12 15.43 -8.06
C GLU A 240 10.39 15.60 -8.89
N CYS A 241 11.28 16.54 -8.53
CA CYS A 241 12.57 16.72 -9.18
C CYS A 241 13.64 15.73 -8.67
N VAL A 242 13.33 14.91 -7.65
CA VAL A 242 14.26 13.91 -7.14
C VAL A 242 14.25 12.71 -8.05
N VAL A 243 15.36 12.49 -8.73
CA VAL A 243 15.55 11.36 -9.63
C VAL A 243 16.45 10.33 -8.97
N ARG A 244 15.99 9.08 -8.96
CA ARG A 244 16.80 7.94 -8.52
C ARG A 244 17.77 7.52 -9.62
N LEU A 245 19.04 7.58 -9.28
CA LEU A 245 20.13 7.02 -10.07
C LEU A 245 20.18 5.50 -9.86
N LYS A 246 20.51 4.79 -10.93
CA LYS A 246 20.53 3.33 -10.98
C LYS A 246 21.90 2.82 -11.43
N THR A 247 22.29 1.63 -10.99
CA THR A 247 23.48 0.94 -11.53
C THR A 247 23.22 0.44 -12.95
N LYS A 248 24.27 0.05 -13.69
CA LYS A 248 24.14 -0.57 -15.02
C LYS A 248 23.17 -1.77 -14.98
N GLU A 249 23.34 -2.67 -14.02
CA GLU A 249 22.46 -3.83 -13.82
C GLU A 249 21.00 -3.46 -13.51
N GLN A 250 20.79 -2.41 -12.70
CA GLN A 250 19.44 -1.93 -12.39
C GLN A 250 18.75 -1.28 -13.60
N LEU A 251 19.52 -0.61 -14.47
CA LEU A 251 19.01 -0.08 -15.74
C LEU A 251 18.71 -1.21 -16.72
N TYR A 252 19.60 -2.21 -16.79
CA TYR A 252 19.41 -3.40 -17.60
C TYR A 252 18.10 -4.10 -17.26
N LYS A 253 17.80 -4.31 -15.97
CA LYS A 253 16.52 -4.91 -15.52
C LYS A 253 15.27 -4.09 -15.88
N VAL A 254 15.40 -2.79 -16.15
CA VAL A 254 14.28 -1.97 -16.67
C VAL A 254 14.35 -1.80 -18.19
N GLY A 255 15.07 -2.67 -18.89
CA GLY A 255 15.14 -2.69 -20.34
C GLY A 255 15.91 -1.53 -20.93
N LYS A 256 16.94 -1.04 -20.23
CA LYS A 256 17.82 0.02 -20.70
C LYS A 256 19.28 -0.38 -20.67
N ASP A 257 20.02 0.05 -21.67
CA ASP A 257 21.47 -0.09 -21.71
C ASP A 257 22.18 1.28 -21.72
N VAL A 258 23.37 1.30 -21.11
CA VAL A 258 24.20 2.50 -20.88
C VAL A 258 25.62 2.32 -21.40
N GLU A 259 25.81 1.40 -22.35
CA GLU A 259 27.12 1.14 -22.93
C GLU A 259 27.75 2.39 -23.56
N GLY A 260 29.05 2.58 -23.31
CA GLY A 260 29.82 3.73 -23.82
C GLY A 260 29.58 5.06 -23.10
N ILE A 261 28.69 5.14 -22.10
CA ILE A 261 28.32 6.41 -21.44
C ILE A 261 29.03 6.55 -20.09
N LYS A 262 29.55 7.77 -19.81
CA LYS A 262 30.15 8.09 -18.51
C LYS A 262 29.08 8.12 -17.41
N PRO A 263 29.34 7.54 -16.22
CA PRO A 263 28.37 7.54 -15.12
C PRO A 263 28.08 8.97 -14.66
N TYR A 264 26.83 9.23 -14.24
CA TYR A 264 26.41 10.51 -13.69
C TYR A 264 27.07 10.80 -12.34
N ARG A 265 27.21 9.76 -11.51
CA ARG A 265 27.84 9.85 -10.19
C ARG A 265 28.61 8.57 -9.90
N ILE A 266 29.76 8.71 -9.24
CA ILE A 266 30.56 7.59 -8.74
C ILE A 266 30.61 7.72 -7.22
N VAL A 267 30.21 6.66 -6.51
CA VAL A 267 30.19 6.62 -5.04
C VAL A 267 31.13 5.53 -4.57
N LYS A 268 32.14 5.88 -3.77
CA LYS A 268 33.04 4.90 -3.15
C LYS A 268 32.31 4.19 -2.00
N LYS A 269 32.26 2.86 -2.04
CA LYS A 269 31.77 2.01 -0.94
C LYS A 269 32.87 1.04 -0.51
N VAL A 270 32.65 0.35 0.61
CA VAL A 270 33.57 -0.67 1.16
C VAL A 270 33.90 -1.75 0.11
N GLN A 271 32.92 -2.18 -0.67
CA GLN A 271 33.06 -3.19 -1.72
C GLN A 271 33.57 -2.65 -3.07
N GLY A 272 33.95 -1.37 -3.13
CA GLY A 272 34.44 -0.71 -4.35
C GLY A 272 33.60 0.48 -4.82
N ALA A 273 33.99 1.06 -5.96
CA ALA A 273 33.32 2.22 -6.54
C ALA A 273 32.04 1.81 -7.29
N VAL A 274 30.90 2.33 -6.85
CA VAL A 274 29.59 2.13 -7.48
C VAL A 274 29.35 3.22 -8.51
N ARG A 275 29.17 2.82 -9.77
CA ARG A 275 28.83 3.69 -10.90
C ARG A 275 27.31 3.82 -11.01
N LEU A 276 26.82 5.06 -10.99
CA LEU A 276 25.41 5.39 -11.03
C LEU A 276 25.08 6.21 -12.27
N TYR A 277 23.96 5.87 -12.89
CA TYR A 277 23.47 6.43 -14.13
C TYR A 277 22.09 7.01 -13.94
N ALA A 278 21.81 8.10 -14.63
CA ALA A 278 20.49 8.70 -14.64
C ALA A 278 19.56 7.99 -15.65
N PRO A 279 18.23 7.99 -15.43
CA PRO A 279 17.28 7.30 -16.31
C PRO A 279 17.31 7.74 -17.78
N TRP A 280 17.71 8.98 -18.06
CA TRP A 280 17.83 9.54 -19.41
C TRP A 280 19.16 9.21 -20.10
N GLN A 281 20.15 8.67 -19.36
CA GLN A 281 21.40 8.21 -19.98
C GLN A 281 21.23 6.84 -20.65
N GLY A 282 20.22 6.06 -20.27
CA GLY A 282 19.98 4.74 -20.86
C GLY A 282 19.20 4.82 -22.17
N LYS A 283 19.71 4.13 -23.19
CA LYS A 283 18.96 3.80 -24.41
C LYS A 283 18.12 2.56 -24.18
N ASP A 284 17.03 2.42 -24.92
CA ASP A 284 16.21 1.22 -24.82
C ASP A 284 17.01 0.01 -25.30
N LEU A 285 16.94 -1.07 -24.50
CA LEU A 285 17.56 -2.34 -24.83
C LEU A 285 16.91 -2.88 -26.10
N VAL A 286 17.73 -3.35 -27.03
CA VAL A 286 17.26 -3.98 -28.26
C VAL A 286 17.86 -5.36 -28.32
N VAL A 287 17.00 -6.37 -28.34
CA VAL A 287 17.39 -7.78 -28.48
C VAL A 287 17.10 -8.21 -29.92
N GLU A 288 18.14 -8.59 -30.65
CA GLU A 288 18.01 -8.89 -32.09
C GLU A 288 17.29 -10.23 -32.35
N GLY A 289 17.50 -11.23 -31.48
CA GLY A 289 16.94 -12.57 -31.70
C GLY A 289 17.02 -13.47 -30.47
N PHE A 290 16.91 -14.77 -30.70
CA PHE A 290 17.10 -15.76 -29.65
C PHE A 290 18.57 -15.89 -29.27
N GLY A 291 18.84 -15.96 -27.98
CA GLY A 291 20.14 -16.38 -27.48
C GLY A 291 20.39 -17.87 -27.73
N GLU A 292 21.65 -18.30 -27.55
CA GLU A 292 22.03 -19.72 -27.67
C GLU A 292 21.36 -20.59 -26.59
N SER A 293 21.23 -20.04 -25.37
CA SER A 293 20.54 -20.71 -24.26
C SER A 293 19.06 -20.88 -24.54
N MET A 294 18.47 -22.00 -24.08
CA MET A 294 17.02 -22.22 -24.09
C MET A 294 16.27 -21.19 -23.22
N TYR A 295 16.94 -20.61 -22.25
CA TYR A 295 16.40 -19.58 -21.37
C TYR A 295 16.84 -18.21 -21.84
N GLN A 296 15.91 -17.26 -21.84
CA GLN A 296 16.17 -15.88 -22.20
C GLN A 296 15.55 -14.95 -21.16
N GLU A 297 16.30 -13.93 -20.77
CA GLU A 297 15.89 -13.00 -19.74
C GLU A 297 14.66 -12.18 -20.16
N TYR A 298 13.74 -11.96 -19.24
CA TYR A 298 12.54 -11.15 -19.45
C TYR A 298 12.19 -10.35 -18.19
N PHE A 299 12.87 -9.21 -18.03
CA PHE A 299 12.64 -8.28 -16.92
C PHE A 299 11.77 -7.07 -17.32
N HIS A 300 11.74 -6.76 -18.62
CA HIS A 300 11.04 -5.61 -19.19
C HIS A 300 10.60 -5.93 -20.63
N VAL A 301 9.62 -5.21 -21.18
CA VAL A 301 9.12 -5.42 -22.54
C VAL A 301 10.22 -5.30 -23.62
N ASN A 302 11.23 -4.48 -23.37
CA ASN A 302 12.39 -4.30 -24.26
C ASN A 302 13.30 -5.54 -24.36
N PHE A 303 13.09 -6.57 -23.53
CA PHE A 303 13.79 -7.85 -23.66
C PHE A 303 13.17 -8.77 -24.72
N ILE A 304 11.96 -8.43 -25.22
CA ILE A 304 11.34 -9.19 -26.30
C ILE A 304 12.17 -8.98 -27.57
N PRO A 305 12.67 -10.05 -28.21
CA PRO A 305 13.41 -9.91 -29.45
C PRO A 305 12.55 -9.28 -30.56
N LYS A 306 13.15 -8.50 -31.48
CA LYS A 306 12.44 -7.72 -32.51
C LYS A 306 11.34 -8.50 -33.24
N GLU A 307 11.66 -9.72 -33.68
CA GLU A 307 10.75 -10.58 -34.44
C GLU A 307 9.98 -11.59 -33.60
N CYS A 308 9.90 -11.36 -32.29
CA CYS A 308 9.26 -12.25 -31.34
C CYS A 308 8.09 -11.60 -30.61
N VAL A 309 7.31 -12.44 -29.94
CA VAL A 309 6.26 -12.07 -29.01
C VAL A 309 6.41 -12.86 -27.72
N TYR A 310 6.03 -12.24 -26.60
CA TYR A 310 5.92 -12.91 -25.31
C TYR A 310 4.55 -13.57 -25.18
N ILE A 311 4.54 -14.84 -24.78
CA ILE A 311 3.32 -15.61 -24.55
C ILE A 311 3.32 -16.11 -23.11
N GLY A 312 2.55 -15.43 -22.26
CA GLY A 312 2.41 -15.75 -20.83
C GLY A 312 1.35 -16.79 -20.54
N ASN A 313 1.49 -18.00 -21.06
CA ASN A 313 0.57 -19.12 -20.79
C ASN A 313 1.37 -20.37 -20.34
N ASP A 314 0.83 -21.11 -19.37
CA ASP A 314 1.50 -22.26 -18.75
C ASP A 314 1.70 -23.44 -19.73
N TYR A 315 0.82 -23.58 -20.72
CA TYR A 315 0.90 -24.61 -21.77
C TYR A 315 1.73 -24.17 -22.98
N ALA A 316 2.12 -22.90 -23.07
CA ALA A 316 2.76 -22.35 -24.26
C ALA A 316 4.04 -23.13 -24.66
N ARG A 317 4.82 -23.53 -23.66
CA ARG A 317 6.04 -24.33 -23.84
C ARG A 317 5.75 -25.68 -24.50
N GLU A 318 4.76 -26.40 -23.98
CA GLU A 318 4.40 -27.73 -24.46
C GLU A 318 3.92 -27.67 -25.91
N ILE A 319 3.10 -26.67 -26.23
CA ILE A 319 2.57 -26.49 -27.58
C ILE A 319 3.65 -26.08 -28.57
N ALA A 320 4.57 -25.19 -28.17
CA ALA A 320 5.68 -24.81 -29.05
C ALA A 320 6.56 -26.03 -29.36
N TYR A 321 6.77 -26.89 -28.37
CA TYR A 321 7.47 -28.16 -28.54
C TYR A 321 6.72 -29.13 -29.47
N MET A 322 5.41 -29.32 -29.28
CA MET A 322 4.59 -30.21 -30.14
C MET A 322 4.56 -29.74 -31.60
N LEU A 323 4.51 -28.43 -31.83
CA LEU A 323 4.51 -27.85 -33.18
C LEU A 323 5.91 -27.75 -33.81
N GLY A 324 6.97 -28.07 -33.06
CA GLY A 324 8.36 -27.95 -33.52
C GLY A 324 8.79 -26.51 -33.79
N PHE A 325 8.14 -25.51 -33.19
CA PHE A 325 8.51 -24.11 -33.37
C PHE A 325 9.70 -23.74 -32.49
N PRO A 326 10.65 -22.93 -32.98
CA PRO A 326 11.73 -22.41 -32.15
C PRO A 326 11.15 -21.43 -31.12
N TYR A 327 11.50 -21.63 -29.86
CA TYR A 327 11.08 -20.77 -28.75
C TYR A 327 12.17 -20.62 -27.70
N ARG A 328 11.99 -19.66 -26.79
CA ARG A 328 12.83 -19.48 -25.59
C ARG A 328 11.97 -19.36 -24.35
N ILE A 329 12.40 -19.97 -23.26
CA ILE A 329 11.73 -19.88 -21.96
C ILE A 329 12.09 -18.55 -21.31
N CYS A 330 11.10 -17.76 -20.93
CA CYS A 330 11.34 -16.44 -20.36
C CYS A 330 11.69 -16.54 -18.87
N PHE A 331 12.89 -16.08 -18.52
CA PHE A 331 13.41 -16.02 -17.17
C PHE A 331 13.11 -14.65 -16.53
N HIS A 332 12.34 -14.64 -15.44
CA HIS A 332 11.92 -13.43 -14.74
C HIS A 332 12.77 -13.08 -13.52
N GLY A 333 13.73 -13.92 -13.14
CA GLY A 333 14.55 -13.73 -11.94
C GLY A 333 14.38 -14.87 -10.94
N PHE A 334 14.55 -14.56 -9.65
CA PHE A 334 14.49 -15.55 -8.58
C PHE A 334 13.38 -15.21 -7.57
N SER A 335 12.65 -16.24 -7.12
CA SER A 335 11.73 -16.19 -5.98
C SER A 335 12.19 -17.22 -4.96
N ARG A 336 12.48 -16.77 -3.72
CA ARG A 336 13.01 -17.64 -2.65
C ARG A 336 14.20 -18.52 -3.10
N ARG A 337 15.13 -17.92 -3.85
CA ARG A 337 16.31 -18.57 -4.48
C ARG A 337 16.00 -19.56 -5.62
N MET A 338 14.74 -19.77 -5.99
CA MET A 338 14.36 -20.59 -7.14
C MET A 338 14.16 -19.72 -8.39
N PRO A 339 14.65 -20.16 -9.57
CA PRO A 339 14.43 -19.43 -10.81
C PRO A 339 12.95 -19.41 -11.17
N VAL A 340 12.45 -18.25 -11.57
CA VAL A 340 11.06 -18.05 -12.00
C VAL A 340 11.05 -17.98 -13.51
N ASN A 341 10.58 -19.05 -14.14
CA ASN A 341 10.40 -19.15 -15.58
C ASN A 341 8.91 -19.09 -15.89
N LYS A 342 8.46 -18.15 -16.71
CA LYS A 342 7.04 -17.99 -17.07
C LYS A 342 6.89 -17.61 -18.53
N GLY A 343 6.06 -18.35 -19.25
CA GLY A 343 5.84 -18.07 -20.66
C GLY A 343 7.06 -18.33 -21.55
N ILE A 344 6.90 -17.97 -22.82
CA ILE A 344 7.91 -18.15 -23.86
C ILE A 344 8.02 -16.92 -24.77
N PHE A 345 9.18 -16.75 -25.40
CA PHE A 345 9.31 -15.97 -26.62
C PHE A 345 9.12 -16.88 -27.83
N LEU A 346 8.27 -16.45 -28.76
CA LEU A 346 7.97 -17.13 -30.01
C LEU A 346 8.13 -16.15 -31.17
N GLU A 347 8.67 -16.59 -32.30
CA GLU A 347 8.73 -15.77 -33.51
C GLU A 347 7.32 -15.39 -34.01
N LYS A 348 7.14 -14.13 -34.40
CA LYS A 348 5.87 -13.57 -34.89
C LYS A 348 5.29 -14.36 -36.07
N LYS A 349 6.14 -14.87 -36.96
CA LYS A 349 5.73 -15.67 -38.13
C LYS A 349 4.98 -16.95 -37.74
N ASN A 350 5.23 -17.50 -36.55
CA ASN A 350 4.59 -18.71 -36.06
C ASN A 350 3.33 -18.41 -35.22
N LEU A 351 3.06 -17.14 -34.90
CA LEU A 351 2.06 -16.74 -33.91
C LEU A 351 0.65 -17.19 -34.29
N TYR A 352 0.26 -17.07 -35.55
CA TYR A 352 -1.10 -17.41 -36.00
C TYR A 352 -1.43 -18.89 -35.79
N VAL A 353 -0.55 -19.78 -36.26
CA VAL A 353 -0.72 -21.23 -36.07
C VAL A 353 -0.67 -21.55 -34.58
N PHE A 354 0.32 -21.00 -33.88
CA PHE A 354 0.50 -21.24 -32.46
C PHE A 354 -0.72 -20.80 -31.62
N SER A 355 -1.31 -19.64 -31.89
CA SER A 355 -2.44 -19.13 -31.11
C SER A 355 -3.69 -19.99 -31.26
N ASN A 356 -3.94 -20.53 -32.47
CA ASN A 356 -5.07 -21.42 -32.70
C ASN A 356 -4.91 -22.73 -31.93
N PHE A 357 -3.72 -23.35 -32.02
CA PHE A 357 -3.42 -24.56 -31.25
C PHE A 357 -3.44 -24.31 -29.74
N LEU A 358 -2.93 -23.16 -29.28
CA LEU A 358 -2.98 -22.78 -27.88
C LEU A 358 -4.41 -22.63 -27.38
N HIS A 359 -5.29 -22.01 -28.17
CA HIS A 359 -6.68 -21.85 -27.82
C HIS A 359 -7.39 -23.22 -27.67
N GLU A 360 -7.25 -24.08 -28.67
CA GLU A 360 -7.85 -25.42 -28.67
C GLU A 360 -7.29 -26.29 -27.52
N TYR A 361 -5.98 -26.23 -27.29
CA TYR A 361 -5.35 -26.99 -26.21
C TYR A 361 -5.80 -26.51 -24.83
N CYS A 362 -5.89 -25.19 -24.61
CA CYS A 362 -6.45 -24.65 -23.36
C CYS A 362 -7.88 -25.14 -23.13
N ALA A 363 -8.74 -25.09 -24.17
CA ALA A 363 -10.12 -25.56 -24.07
C ALA A 363 -10.20 -27.07 -23.77
N TYR A 364 -9.32 -27.86 -24.38
CA TYR A 364 -9.19 -29.29 -24.10
C TYR A 364 -8.76 -29.56 -22.65
N MET A 365 -7.75 -28.82 -22.15
CA MET A 365 -7.27 -28.97 -20.77
C MET A 365 -8.34 -28.58 -19.75
N GLU A 366 -9.08 -27.50 -19.97
CA GLU A 366 -10.20 -27.13 -19.11
C GLU A 366 -11.28 -28.22 -19.06
N LYS A 367 -11.62 -28.81 -20.21
CA LYS A 367 -12.58 -29.92 -20.27
C LYS A 367 -12.09 -31.13 -19.48
N ASN A 368 -10.80 -31.47 -19.62
CA ASN A 368 -10.18 -32.55 -18.88
C ASN A 368 -10.16 -32.30 -17.37
N GLU A 369 -9.86 -31.08 -16.93
CA GLU A 369 -9.92 -30.72 -15.50
C GLU A 369 -11.34 -30.82 -14.94
N ARG A 370 -12.36 -30.37 -15.70
CA ARG A 370 -13.77 -30.52 -15.31
C ARG A 370 -14.13 -31.99 -15.19
N HIS A 371 -13.75 -32.82 -16.16
CA HIS A 371 -13.97 -34.27 -16.12
C HIS A 371 -13.28 -34.91 -14.91
N ALA A 372 -12.02 -34.53 -14.61
CA ALA A 372 -11.29 -35.04 -13.46
C ALA A 372 -11.95 -34.64 -12.13
N LYS A 373 -12.44 -33.40 -11.99
CA LYS A 373 -13.18 -32.94 -10.81
C LYS A 373 -14.47 -33.73 -10.61
N ILE A 374 -15.25 -33.91 -11.67
CA ILE A 374 -16.47 -34.71 -11.66
C ILE A 374 -16.16 -36.15 -11.23
N MET A 375 -15.10 -36.76 -11.77
CA MET A 375 -14.68 -38.11 -11.38
C MET A 375 -14.29 -38.21 -9.89
N LEU A 376 -13.59 -37.20 -9.35
CA LEU A 376 -13.28 -37.15 -7.92
C LEU A 376 -14.54 -37.02 -7.05
N GLU A 377 -15.52 -36.23 -7.48
CA GLU A 377 -16.82 -36.13 -6.80
C GLU A 377 -17.57 -37.46 -6.83
N PHE A 378 -17.62 -38.14 -7.97
CA PHE A 378 -18.21 -39.49 -8.07
C PHE A 378 -17.54 -40.49 -7.12
N ILE A 379 -16.21 -40.44 -6.99
CA ILE A 379 -15.47 -41.29 -6.04
C ILE A 379 -15.88 -40.99 -4.60
N ARG A 380 -16.02 -39.70 -4.24
CA ARG A 380 -16.48 -39.26 -2.90
C ARG A 380 -17.93 -39.70 -2.62
N TRP A 381 -18.84 -39.52 -3.58
CA TRP A 381 -20.23 -39.97 -3.49
C TRP A 381 -20.32 -41.49 -3.31
N ARG A 382 -19.56 -42.26 -4.09
CA ARG A 382 -19.47 -43.72 -3.94
C ARG A 382 -18.96 -44.14 -2.56
N LYS A 383 -18.06 -43.37 -1.94
CA LYS A 383 -17.60 -43.62 -0.57
C LYS A 383 -18.70 -43.32 0.45
N MET A 384 -19.40 -42.19 0.31
CA MET A 384 -20.53 -41.84 1.18
C MET A 384 -21.66 -42.88 1.11
N ILE A 385 -22.07 -43.29 -0.09
CA ILE A 385 -23.11 -44.31 -0.28
C ILE A 385 -22.72 -45.61 0.43
N ARG A 386 -21.46 -46.05 0.28
CA ARG A 386 -20.96 -47.25 0.98
C ARG A 386 -21.01 -47.12 2.51
N VAL A 387 -20.69 -45.93 3.05
CA VAL A 387 -20.77 -45.67 4.50
C VAL A 387 -22.23 -45.67 4.97
N ALA A 388 -23.12 -45.00 4.24
CA ALA A 388 -24.55 -44.97 4.55
C ALA A 388 -25.18 -46.38 4.50
N GLN A 389 -24.84 -47.18 3.49
CA GLN A 389 -25.27 -48.57 3.38
C GLN A 389 -24.80 -49.42 4.57
N ARG A 390 -23.54 -49.27 4.99
CA ARG A 390 -23.02 -49.95 6.19
C ARG A 390 -23.77 -49.52 7.46
N TYR A 391 -24.00 -48.22 7.62
CA TYR A 391 -24.76 -47.69 8.75
C TYR A 391 -26.18 -48.26 8.79
N LEU A 392 -26.90 -48.27 7.66
CA LEU A 392 -28.23 -48.86 7.56
C LEU A 392 -28.22 -50.36 7.87
N ALA A 393 -27.20 -51.10 7.40
CA ALA A 393 -27.05 -52.52 7.70
C ALA A 393 -26.84 -52.78 9.21
N ILE A 394 -25.98 -52.00 9.87
CA ILE A 394 -25.75 -52.07 11.32
C ILE A 394 -27.04 -51.75 12.08
N ARG A 395 -27.73 -50.67 11.71
CA ARG A 395 -28.98 -50.25 12.35
C ARG A 395 -30.06 -51.32 12.24
N LYS A 396 -30.15 -52.00 11.09
CA LYS A 396 -31.04 -53.16 10.89
C LYS A 396 -30.67 -54.35 11.79
N HIS A 397 -29.38 -54.65 11.95
CA HIS A 397 -28.92 -55.74 12.84
C HIS A 397 -29.20 -55.46 14.32
N LEU A 398 -29.18 -54.20 14.74
CA LEU A 398 -29.48 -53.78 16.11
C LEU A 398 -30.99 -53.71 16.43
N GLY A 399 -31.87 -54.10 15.49
CA GLY A 399 -33.32 -54.01 15.69
C GLY A 399 -33.87 -52.58 15.73
N LEU A 400 -33.06 -51.58 15.35
CA LEU A 400 -33.41 -50.16 15.35
C LEU A 400 -33.97 -49.67 14.00
N GLY A 401 -34.35 -50.59 13.13
CA GLY A 401 -35.11 -50.27 11.93
C GLY A 401 -36.54 -49.86 12.31
N MET A 402 -37.13 -48.93 11.55
CA MET A 402 -38.60 -48.94 11.41
C MET A 402 -39.04 -50.26 10.81
#